data_AF-A0A2T5C0F1-F1
#
_entry.id   AF-A0A2T5C0F1-F1
#
_cell.length_a   1.000
_cell.length_b   1.000
_cell.length_c   1.000
_cell.angle_alpha   90.00
_cell.angle_beta   90.00
_cell.angle_gamma   90.00
#
_symmetry.space_group_name_H-M   'P 1'
#
loop_
_entity.id
_entity.type
_entity.pdbx_description
1 polymer ?
#
loop_
_entity_poly.entity_id
_entity_poly.type
_entity_poly.pdbx_seq_one_letter_code
_entity_poly.pdbx_strand_id
1 'polypeptide(L)'
;MGYTEQDLKEIKELESKGLQVTPAELSKNEYGGQTTRPIKYAQPKRHRNDPCSCGSGRKFKHCCEPKLDDGKRRRYYASKKQ
;
A
#
# COMPACT_ATOMS: atom_id res chain seq x y z
N MET A 1 8.16 -1.63 32.50
CA MET A 1 7.84 -2.39 31.28
C MET A 1 7.82 -3.85 31.69
N GLY A 2 6.65 -4.39 31.99
CA GLY A 2 6.49 -5.75 32.48
C GLY A 2 5.36 -6.42 31.73
N TYR A 3 5.54 -7.67 31.34
CA TYR A 3 4.53 -8.48 30.67
C TYR A 3 3.39 -8.79 31.64
N THR A 4 2.16 -8.81 31.13
CA THR A 4 0.97 -9.09 31.94
C THR A 4 0.96 -10.55 32.41
N GLU A 5 0.16 -10.85 33.44
CA GLU A 5 0.02 -12.22 33.93
C GLU A 5 -0.50 -13.18 32.85
N GLN A 6 -1.28 -12.67 31.89
CA GLN A 6 -1.76 -13.44 30.74
C GLN A 6 -0.62 -13.77 29.77
N ASP A 7 0.24 -12.79 29.47
CA ASP A 7 1.41 -12.99 28.60
C ASP A 7 2.37 -14.04 29.18
N LEU A 8 2.59 -14.02 30.51
CA LEU A 8 3.47 -14.98 31.20
C LEU A 8 2.91 -16.41 31.17
N LYS A 9 1.58 -16.58 31.22
CA LYS A 9 0.92 -17.89 31.11
C LYS A 9 1.03 -18.45 29.69
N GLU A 10 0.85 -17.58 28.69
CA GLU A 10 0.96 -17.96 27.28
C GLU A 10 2.38 -18.41 26.92
N ILE A 11 3.41 -17.70 27.40
CA ILE A 11 4.83 -18.09 27.20
C ILE A 11 5.10 -19.50 27.75
N LYS A 12 4.64 -19.79 28.98
CA LYS A 12 4.84 -21.09 29.62
C LYS A 12 4.12 -22.23 28.90
N GLU A 13 2.96 -21.95 28.33
CA GLU A 13 2.23 -22.92 27.52
C GLU A 13 2.95 -23.18 26.18
N LEU A 14 3.51 -22.15 25.55
CA LEU A 14 4.29 -22.31 24.31
C LEU A 14 5.59 -23.09 24.54
N GLU A 15 6.26 -22.90 25.68
CA GLU A 15 7.42 -23.72 26.08
C GLU A 15 7.05 -25.20 26.22
N SER A 16 5.87 -25.51 26.79
CA SER A 16 5.40 -26.90 26.93
C SER A 16 5.13 -27.59 25.57
N LYS A 17 4.89 -26.80 24.52
CA LYS A 17 4.74 -27.27 23.14
C LYS A 17 6.09 -27.39 22.40
N GLY A 18 7.20 -27.20 23.12
CA GLY A 18 8.57 -27.39 22.60
C GLY A 18 9.08 -26.25 21.73
N LEU A 19 8.39 -25.11 21.71
CA LEU A 19 8.78 -23.93 20.95
C LEU A 19 9.56 -22.97 21.85
N GLN A 20 10.81 -22.69 21.52
CA GLN A 20 11.62 -21.69 22.23
C GLN A 20 11.24 -20.30 21.69
N VAL A 21 10.34 -19.59 22.38
CA VAL A 21 9.95 -18.20 22.04
C VAL A 21 10.55 -17.25 23.07
N THR A 22 11.30 -16.23 22.61
CA THR A 22 11.78 -15.19 23.53
C THR A 22 10.76 -14.04 23.61
N PRO A 23 10.53 -13.41 24.78
CA PRO A 23 9.59 -12.29 24.90
C PRO A 23 9.91 -11.11 23.97
N ALA A 24 11.18 -10.95 23.58
CA ALA A 24 11.61 -9.93 22.62
C ALA A 24 11.19 -10.22 21.16
N GLU A 25 10.93 -11.48 20.80
CA GLU A 25 10.47 -11.87 19.46
C GLU A 25 8.97 -11.65 19.27
N LEU A 26 8.18 -11.76 20.34
CA LEU A 26 6.73 -11.47 20.32
C LEU A 26 6.41 -9.99 20.03
N SER A 27 7.37 -9.08 20.26
CA SER A 27 7.21 -7.63 20.01
C SER A 27 7.34 -7.21 18.53
N LYS A 28 7.79 -8.07 17.61
CA LYS A 28 8.20 -7.63 16.26
C LYS A 28 7.29 -8.02 15.10
N ASN A 29 6.14 -8.63 15.35
CA ASN A 29 5.31 -9.18 14.27
C ASN A 29 3.91 -8.55 14.14
N GLU A 30 3.74 -7.28 14.49
CA GLU A 30 2.55 -6.47 14.15
C GLU A 30 2.67 -5.75 12.79
N TYR A 31 3.69 -6.07 11.99
CA TYR A 31 3.69 -5.80 10.54
C TYR A 31 4.26 -7.02 9.83
N GLY A 32 3.38 -7.95 9.48
CA GLY A 32 3.70 -9.10 8.64
C GLY A 32 4.42 -8.66 7.36
N GLY A 33 5.75 -8.76 7.40
CA GLY A 33 6.63 -8.65 6.25
C GLY A 33 6.47 -9.88 5.35
N GLN A 34 5.25 -10.11 4.86
CA GLN A 34 5.06 -10.99 3.72
C GLN A 34 5.66 -10.24 2.53
N THR A 35 6.87 -10.61 2.15
CA THR A 35 7.49 -10.16 0.91
C THR A 35 6.67 -10.73 -0.25
N THR A 36 5.56 -10.09 -0.56
CA THR A 36 4.75 -10.45 -1.73
C THR A 36 5.68 -10.35 -2.93
N ARG A 37 5.78 -11.45 -3.69
CA ARG A 37 6.53 -11.43 -4.95
C ARG A 37 5.91 -10.33 -5.81
N PRO A 38 6.74 -9.51 -6.50
CA PRO A 38 6.21 -8.44 -7.32
C PRO A 38 5.25 -9.03 -8.37
N ILE A 39 4.00 -8.57 -8.36
CA ILE A 39 2.99 -9.00 -9.32
C ILE A 39 3.45 -8.55 -10.72
N LYS A 40 3.77 -9.52 -11.58
CA LYS A 40 4.03 -9.27 -13.00
C LYS A 40 2.71 -9.13 -13.71
N TYR A 41 2.41 -7.93 -14.21
CA TYR A 41 1.23 -7.69 -15.02
C TYR A 41 1.45 -8.28 -16.40
N ALA A 42 0.49 -9.07 -16.90
CA ALA A 42 0.51 -9.61 -18.27
C ALA A 42 0.33 -8.50 -19.33
N GLN A 43 -0.20 -7.35 -18.93
CA GLN A 43 -0.51 -6.23 -19.81
C GLN A 43 0.44 -5.04 -19.55
N PRO A 44 0.77 -4.25 -20.58
CA PRO A 44 1.56 -3.03 -20.41
C PRO A 44 0.79 -2.07 -19.50
N LYS A 45 1.44 -1.57 -18.45
CA LYS A 45 0.85 -0.57 -17.57
C LYS A 45 0.55 0.67 -18.41
N ARG A 46 -0.74 1.03 -18.54
CA ARG A 46 -1.14 2.25 -19.26
C ARG A 46 -0.42 3.44 -18.63
N HIS A 47 0.38 4.13 -19.44
CA HIS A 47 1.17 5.24 -18.95
C HIS A 47 0.27 6.47 -18.74
N ARG A 48 0.45 7.18 -17.63
CA ARG A 48 -0.38 8.35 -17.25
C ARG A 48 -0.45 9.47 -18.31
N ASN A 49 0.59 9.61 -19.12
CA ASN A 49 0.66 10.61 -20.17
C ASN A 49 0.18 10.13 -21.55
N ASP A 50 -0.11 8.83 -21.70
CA ASP A 50 -0.58 8.22 -22.94
C ASP A 50 -1.95 8.76 -23.34
N PRO A 51 -2.30 8.85 -24.64
CA PRO A 51 -3.67 9.10 -25.06
C PRO A 51 -4.65 8.16 -24.36
N CYS A 52 -5.73 8.71 -23.82
CA CYS A 52 -6.76 7.92 -23.19
C CYS A 52 -7.42 7.00 -24.24
N SER A 53 -7.38 5.69 -24.01
CA SER A 53 -8.06 4.71 -24.88
C SER A 53 -9.60 4.83 -24.87
N CYS A 54 -10.16 5.75 -24.09
CA CYS A 54 -11.54 6.19 -24.17
C CYS A 54 -11.84 7.06 -25.41
N GLY A 55 -10.86 7.31 -26.29
CA GLY A 55 -11.03 8.07 -27.52
C GLY A 55 -11.05 9.58 -27.35
N SER A 56 -10.82 10.11 -26.15
CA SER A 56 -10.93 11.55 -25.90
C SER A 56 -9.74 12.39 -26.39
N GLY A 57 -8.66 11.76 -26.87
CA GLY A 57 -7.41 12.43 -27.26
C GLY A 57 -6.64 13.08 -26.10
N ARG A 58 -7.19 13.08 -24.87
CA ARG A 58 -6.55 13.64 -23.67
C ARG A 58 -5.62 12.62 -23.02
N LYS A 59 -4.58 13.10 -22.33
CA LYS A 59 -3.69 12.23 -21.53
C LYS A 59 -4.50 11.44 -20.50
N PHE A 60 -4.17 10.17 -20.27
CA PHE A 60 -4.90 9.28 -19.37
C PHE A 60 -5.13 9.88 -17.96
N LYS A 61 -4.11 10.52 -17.38
CA LYS A 61 -4.16 11.23 -16.08
C LYS A 61 -5.07 12.47 -16.03
N HIS A 62 -5.51 12.95 -17.18
CA HIS A 62 -6.44 14.08 -17.32
C HIS A 62 -7.81 13.62 -17.83
N CYS A 63 -8.02 12.32 -18.04
CA CYS A 63 -9.27 11.77 -18.53
C CYS A 63 -9.83 10.71 -17.58
N CYS A 64 -9.34 9.46 -17.65
CA CYS A 64 -9.86 8.34 -16.86
C CYS A 64 -9.15 8.14 -15.51
N GLU A 65 -8.00 8.78 -15.29
CA GLU A 65 -7.31 8.78 -13.98
C GLU A 65 -7.10 10.22 -13.46
N PRO A 66 -8.16 11.03 -13.28
CA PRO A 66 -7.99 12.37 -12.76
C PRO A 66 -7.55 12.33 -11.29
N LYS A 67 -6.38 12.90 -10.95
CA LYS A 67 -6.07 13.22 -9.55
C LYS A 67 -7.10 14.24 -9.05
N LEU A 68 -7.91 13.89 -8.06
CA LEU A 68 -8.77 14.83 -7.36
C LEU A 68 -7.84 15.73 -6.53
N ASP A 69 -7.51 16.91 -7.04
CA ASP A 69 -6.77 17.95 -6.33
C ASP A 69 -7.49 19.27 -6.61
N ASP A 70 -7.86 19.94 -5.53
CA ASP A 70 -8.83 21.04 -5.45
C ASP A 70 -8.34 22.38 -6.04
N GLY A 71 -7.12 22.45 -6.62
CA GLY A 71 -6.56 23.75 -7.04
C GLY A 71 -5.74 23.76 -8.32
N LYS A 72 -5.00 22.71 -8.66
CA LYS A 72 -4.03 22.77 -9.77
C LYS A 72 -4.66 22.52 -11.14
N ARG A 73 -5.72 21.72 -11.22
CA ARG A 73 -6.45 21.49 -12.49
C ARG A 73 -7.13 22.78 -12.99
N ARG A 74 -7.59 23.64 -12.08
CA ARG A 74 -8.27 24.91 -12.38
C ARG A 74 -7.36 25.92 -13.09
N ARG A 75 -6.10 26.05 -12.66
CA ARG A 75 -5.12 26.95 -13.29
C ARG A 75 -4.67 26.46 -14.68
N TYR A 76 -4.44 25.16 -14.86
CA TYR A 76 -3.99 24.57 -16.13
C TYR A 76 -4.99 24.78 -17.29
N TYR A 77 -6.30 24.73 -17.02
CA TYR A 77 -7.33 24.98 -18.05
C TYR A 77 -7.76 26.44 -18.15
N ALA A 78 -7.55 27.25 -17.10
CA ALA A 78 -7.72 28.70 -17.19
C ALA A 78 -6.66 29.34 -18.10
N SER A 79 -5.41 28.86 -18.06
CA SER A 79 -4.32 29.36 -18.91
C SER A 79 -4.38 28.89 -20.38
N LYS A 80 -5.23 27.93 -20.72
CA LYS A 80 -5.48 27.49 -22.10
C LYS A 80 -6.70 28.16 -22.76
N LYS A 81 -7.42 29.02 -22.02
CA LYS A 81 -8.54 29.83 -22.51
C LYS A 81 -8.01 31.20 -22.91
N GLN A 82 -7.63 31.33 -24.17
CA GLN A 82 -7.59 32.61 -24.87
C GLN A 82 -8.89 32.72 -25.67
#